data_AF-A0A7V2LAF7-F1
#
_entry.id   AF-A0A7V2LAF7-F1
#
_cell.length_a   1.000
_cell.length_b   1.000
_cell.length_c   1.000
_cell.angle_alpha   90.00
_cell.angle_beta   90.00
_cell.angle_gamma   90.00
#
_symmetry.space_group_name_H-M   'P 1'
#
loop_
_entity.id
_entity.type
_entity.pdbx_description
1 polymer ?
#
loop_
_entity_poly.entity_id
_entity_poly.type
_entity_poly.pdbx_seq_one_letter_code
_entity_poly.pdbx_strand_id
1 'polypeptide(L)'
;MGRDTWRFHELDRERRKKGRIHPAWRGVGCLLIVILGFIGYAFAGWFLSKNYVYIPPVIRRPPFAPWLPQDLIVKAVVAFLFMLLTFTVLSVIYAVAFPIHPGEKDVPPLKRGDKERW
;
A
#
# COMPACT_ATOMS: atom_id res chain seq x y z
N MET A 1 -30.89 -35.08 1.05
CA MET A 1 -29.75 -34.24 1.47
C MET A 1 -28.58 -34.58 0.54
N GLY A 2 -28.21 -33.72 -0.43
CA GLY A 2 -27.11 -34.09 -1.35
C GLY A 2 -26.93 -33.26 -2.63
N ARG A 3 -27.84 -32.32 -2.95
CA ARG A 3 -27.67 -31.42 -4.10
C ARG A 3 -26.87 -30.15 -3.78
N ASP A 4 -26.92 -29.69 -2.53
CA ASP A 4 -26.40 -28.38 -2.16
C ASP A 4 -24.88 -28.40 -1.87
N THR A 5 -24.32 -29.58 -1.61
CA THR A 5 -22.89 -29.78 -1.28
C THR A 5 -21.94 -29.36 -2.40
N TRP A 6 -22.35 -29.51 -3.67
CA TRP A 6 -21.56 -29.11 -4.83
C TRP A 6 -21.43 -27.59 -4.94
N ARG A 7 -22.51 -26.87 -4.66
CA ARG A 7 -22.57 -25.40 -4.70
C ARG A 7 -21.68 -24.77 -3.62
N PHE A 8 -21.60 -25.38 -2.43
CA PHE A 8 -20.66 -24.95 -1.38
C PHE A 8 -19.20 -25.19 -1.76
N HIS A 9 -18.89 -26.33 -2.39
CA HIS A 9 -17.54 -26.63 -2.86
C HIS A 9 -17.05 -25.68 -3.96
N GLU A 10 -17.94 -25.26 -4.86
CA GLU A 10 -17.64 -24.25 -5.89
C GLU A 10 -17.35 -22.88 -5.27
N LEU A 11 -18.20 -22.44 -4.32
CA LEU A 11 -17.99 -21.19 -3.59
C LEU A 11 -16.66 -21.18 -2.83
N ASP A 12 -16.29 -22.27 -2.16
CA ASP A 12 -15.00 -22.38 -1.47
C ASP A 12 -13.80 -22.36 -2.44
N ARG A 13 -13.94 -23.00 -3.61
CA ARG A 13 -12.90 -22.99 -4.65
C ARG A 13 -12.73 -21.58 -5.24
N GLU A 14 -13.82 -20.85 -5.42
CA GLU A 14 -13.80 -19.46 -5.87
C GLU A 14 -13.22 -18.50 -4.82
N ARG A 15 -13.54 -18.68 -3.53
CA ARG A 15 -12.93 -17.93 -2.41
C ARG A 15 -11.41 -18.13 -2.38
N ARG A 16 -10.94 -19.38 -2.51
CA ARG A 16 -9.49 -19.68 -2.58
C ARG A 16 -8.81 -19.05 -3.79
N LYS A 17 -9.50 -18.96 -4.94
CA LYS A 17 -8.98 -18.25 -6.12
C LYS A 17 -8.90 -16.75 -5.89
N LYS A 18 -9.92 -16.15 -5.26
CA LYS A 18 -9.98 -14.69 -4.97
C LYS A 18 -8.91 -14.25 -3.95
N GLY A 19 -8.56 -15.11 -2.99
CA GLY A 19 -7.50 -14.85 -2.01
C GLY A 19 -6.07 -15.01 -2.55
N ARG A 20 -5.87 -15.57 -3.75
CA ARG A 20 -4.55 -15.66 -4.37
C ARG A 20 -4.25 -14.36 -5.12
N ILE A 21 -3.45 -13.50 -4.48
CA ILE A 21 -2.86 -12.32 -5.10
C ILE A 21 -2.14 -12.75 -6.38
N HIS A 22 -2.57 -12.23 -7.52
CA HIS A 22 -1.96 -12.56 -8.82
C HIS A 22 -0.49 -12.12 -8.82
N PRO A 23 0.45 -12.97 -9.29
CA PRO A 23 1.88 -12.64 -9.28
C PRO A 23 2.22 -11.38 -10.10
N ALA A 24 1.45 -11.08 -11.15
CA ALA A 24 1.57 -9.84 -11.93
C ALA A 24 1.38 -8.58 -11.06
N TRP A 25 0.46 -8.60 -10.09
CA TRP A 25 0.22 -7.48 -9.18
C TRP A 25 1.38 -7.25 -8.21
N ARG A 26 2.18 -8.27 -7.89
CA ARG A 26 3.42 -8.10 -7.11
C ARG A 26 4.50 -7.38 -7.92
N GLY A 27 4.59 -7.67 -9.22
CA GLY A 27 5.51 -6.99 -10.14
C GLY A 27 5.19 -5.51 -10.31
N VAL A 28 3.91 -5.18 -10.51
CA VAL A 28 3.44 -3.78 -10.60
C VAL A 28 3.74 -3.01 -9.32
N GLY A 29 3.55 -3.64 -8.15
CA GLY A 29 3.89 -3.02 -6.87
C GLY A 29 5.37 -2.67 -6.75
N CYS A 30 6.27 -3.58 -7.15
CA CYS A 30 7.71 -3.32 -7.13
C CYS A 30 8.11 -2.15 -8.04
N LEU A 31 7.61 -2.15 -9.27
CA LEU A 31 7.87 -1.07 -10.23
C LEU A 31 7.35 0.28 -9.70
N LEU A 32 6.16 0.29 -9.10
CA LEU A 32 5.52 1.49 -8.57
C LEU A 32 6.33 2.09 -7.41
N ILE A 33 6.92 1.27 -6.53
CA ILE A 33 7.81 1.75 -5.45
C ILE A 33 9.04 2.46 -6.02
N VAL A 34 9.66 1.90 -7.06
CA VAL A 34 10.84 2.50 -7.70
C VAL A 34 10.48 3.84 -8.34
N ILE A 35 9.36 3.89 -9.07
CA ILE A 35 8.87 5.12 -9.71
C ILE A 35 8.54 6.19 -8.65
N LEU A 36 7.85 5.82 -7.56
CA LEU A 36 7.55 6.74 -6.47
C LEU A 36 8.82 7.29 -5.82
N GLY A 37 9.83 6.44 -5.61
CA GLY A 37 11.12 6.89 -5.07
C GLY A 37 11.80 7.92 -5.96
N PHE A 38 11.79 7.69 -7.28
CA PHE A 38 12.38 8.61 -8.25
C PHE A 38 11.62 9.95 -8.30
N ILE A 39 10.29 9.90 -8.37
CA ILE A 39 9.43 11.09 -8.36
C ILE A 39 9.61 11.87 -7.06
N GLY A 40 9.64 11.18 -5.91
CA GLY A 40 9.84 11.79 -4.60
C GLY A 40 11.18 12.55 -4.51
N TYR A 41 12.25 11.97 -5.04
CA TYR A 41 13.56 12.64 -5.08
C TYR A 41 13.55 13.90 -5.97
N ALA A 42 12.98 13.81 -7.18
CA ALA A 42 12.86 14.94 -8.08
C ALA A 42 12.01 16.07 -7.47
N PHE A 43 10.90 15.70 -6.83
CA PHE A 43 10.00 16.63 -6.19
C PHE A 43 10.64 17.33 -4.98
N ALA A 44 11.38 16.60 -4.14
CA ALA A 44 12.11 17.18 -3.02
C ALA A 44 13.19 18.18 -3.48
N GLY A 45 13.86 17.89 -4.62
CA GLY A 45 14.77 18.84 -5.26
C GLY A 45 14.08 20.14 -5.68
N TRP A 46 12.92 20.03 -6.35
CA TRP A 46 12.12 21.19 -6.74
C TRP A 46 11.60 21.99 -5.55
N PHE A 47 11.12 21.31 -4.50
CA PHE A 47 10.60 21.94 -3.29
C PHE A 47 11.68 22.75 -2.54
N LEU A 48 12.88 22.19 -2.41
CA LEU A 48 14.01 22.89 -1.78
C LEU A 48 14.53 24.06 -2.63
N SER A 49 14.46 23.97 -3.96
CA SER A 49 14.84 25.06 -4.87
C SER A 49 13.99 26.33 -4.65
N LYS A 50 12.74 26.18 -4.21
CA LYS A 50 11.83 27.31 -4.00
C LYS A 50 11.97 27.98 -2.63
N ASN A 51 12.84 27.45 -1.75
CA ASN A 51 13.15 28.00 -0.42
C ASN A 51 11.92 28.37 0.42
N TYR A 52 10.84 27.58 0.34
CA TYR A 52 9.61 27.80 1.11
C TYR A 52 9.79 27.59 2.63
N VAL A 53 10.83 26.85 3.03
CA VAL A 53 11.12 26.52 4.42
C VAL A 53 12.57 26.86 4.73
N TYR A 54 12.80 27.68 5.75
CA TYR A 54 14.14 27.95 6.25
C TYR A 54 14.69 26.70 6.95
N ILE A 55 15.73 26.10 6.37
CA ILE A 55 16.41 24.94 6.93
C ILE A 55 17.79 25.39 7.42
N PRO A 56 18.10 25.23 8.73
CA PRO A 56 19.38 25.65 9.27
C PRO A 56 20.54 24.87 8.65
N PRO A 57 21.70 25.52 8.44
CA PRO A 57 22.83 24.92 7.71
C PRO A 57 23.43 23.67 8.37
N VAL A 58 23.27 23.52 9.69
CA VAL A 58 23.72 22.33 10.46
C VAL A 58 23.00 21.06 10.00
N ILE A 59 21.76 21.16 9.52
CA ILE A 59 20.99 20.00 9.03
C ILE A 59 21.33 19.69 7.56
N ARG A 60 21.71 20.71 6.77
CA ARG A 60 22.13 20.52 5.36
C ARG A 60 23.44 19.77 5.23
N ARG A 61 24.36 19.99 6.18
CA ARG A 61 25.64 19.28 6.29
C ARG A 61 25.80 18.75 7.71
N PRO A 62 25.36 17.51 7.98
CA PRO A 62 25.57 16.90 9.27
C PRO A 62 27.08 16.80 9.58
N PRO A 63 27.56 17.30 10.73
CA PRO A 63 28.97 17.25 11.09
C PRO A 63 29.52 15.83 11.22
N PHE A 64 28.65 14.83 11.47
CA PHE A 64 29.04 13.42 11.62
C PHE A 64 29.27 12.68 10.30
N ALA A 65 28.82 13.22 9.17
CA ALA A 65 28.92 12.54 7.87
C ALA A 65 29.23 13.52 6.72
N PRO A 66 30.47 14.03 6.63
CA PRO A 66 30.88 14.98 5.61
C PRO A 66 30.95 14.41 4.18
N TRP A 67 30.89 13.09 4.01
CA TRP A 67 30.91 12.41 2.71
C TRP A 67 29.54 12.37 2.01
N LEU A 68 28.45 12.72 2.70
CA LEU A 68 27.11 12.72 2.12
C LEU A 68 26.90 13.97 1.24
N PRO A 69 26.20 13.83 0.08
CA PRO A 69 25.81 14.97 -0.73
C PRO A 69 25.00 15.96 0.10
N GLN A 70 25.30 17.24 -0.06
CA GLN A 70 24.60 18.31 0.63
C GLN A 70 23.10 18.20 0.35
N ASP A 71 22.29 18.37 1.40
CA ASP A 71 20.82 18.29 1.37
C ASP A 71 20.22 16.89 1.13
N LEU A 72 21.00 15.81 1.03
CA LEU A 72 20.44 14.47 0.77
C LEU A 72 19.44 14.04 1.85
N ILE A 73 19.78 14.22 3.12
CA ILE A 73 18.92 13.84 4.25
C ILE A 73 17.63 14.67 4.23
N VAL A 74 17.76 15.98 4.00
CA VAL A 74 16.61 16.88 3.92
C VAL A 74 15.70 16.48 2.76
N LYS A 75 16.28 16.20 1.57
CA LYS A 75 15.53 15.71 0.41
C LYS A 75 14.81 14.41 0.71
N ALA A 76 15.48 13.46 1.35
CA ALA A 76 14.90 12.17 1.70
C ALA A 76 13.72 12.31 2.69
N VAL A 77 13.88 13.15 3.73
CA VAL A 77 12.82 13.40 4.71
C VAL A 77 11.62 14.11 4.06
N VAL A 78 11.87 15.15 3.25
CA VAL A 78 10.79 15.86 2.53
C VAL A 78 10.08 14.92 1.56
N ALA A 79 10.82 14.12 0.79
CA ALA A 79 10.26 13.14 -0.13
C ALA A 79 9.39 12.11 0.62
N PHE A 80 9.85 11.63 1.77
CA PHE A 80 9.12 10.67 2.59
C PHE A 80 7.82 11.25 3.16
N LEU A 81 7.85 12.49 3.68
CA LEU A 81 6.66 13.17 4.16
C LEU A 81 5.63 13.39 3.05
N PHE A 82 6.08 13.79 1.85
CA PHE A 82 5.20 13.92 0.69
C PHE A 82 4.64 12.57 0.24
N MET A 83 5.45 11.51 0.23
CA MET A 83 4.99 10.17 -0.09
C MET A 83 3.86 9.72 0.86
N LEU A 84 3.99 9.94 2.17
CA LEU A 84 2.95 9.64 3.14
C LEU A 84 1.68 10.45 2.88
N LEU A 85 1.81 11.75 2.59
CA LEU A 85 0.68 12.61 2.27
C LEU A 85 -0.04 12.15 1.00
N THR A 86 0.69 11.89 -0.09
CA THR A 86 0.13 11.40 -1.35
C THR A 86 -0.54 10.04 -1.18
N PHE A 87 0.08 9.11 -0.45
CA PHE A 87 -0.52 7.81 -0.14
C PHE A 87 -1.82 7.96 0.66
N THR A 88 -1.85 8.87 1.62
CA THR A 88 -3.05 9.16 2.42
C THR A 88 -4.17 9.69 1.54
N VAL A 89 -3.88 10.68 0.69
CA VAL A 89 -4.87 11.25 -0.26
C VAL A 89 -5.39 10.19 -1.22
N LEU A 90 -4.51 9.38 -1.83
CA LEU A 90 -4.91 8.28 -2.72
C LEU A 90 -5.78 7.24 -2.00
N SER A 91 -5.45 6.90 -0.75
CA SER A 91 -6.22 5.94 0.04
C SER A 91 -7.63 6.46 0.33
N VAL A 92 -7.76 7.75 0.64
CA VAL A 92 -9.06 8.40 0.83
C VAL A 92 -9.86 8.40 -0.46
N ILE A 93 -9.25 8.80 -1.59
CA ILE A 93 -9.90 8.79 -2.90
C ILE A 93 -10.38 7.37 -3.25
N TYR A 94 -9.54 6.36 -3.03
CA TYR A 94 -9.88 4.97 -3.29
C TYR A 94 -11.06 4.50 -2.42
N ALA A 95 -11.05 4.83 -1.13
CA ALA A 95 -12.13 4.48 -0.22
C ALA A 95 -13.47 5.11 -0.61
N VAL A 96 -13.44 6.35 -1.12
CA VAL A 96 -14.64 7.06 -1.60
C VAL A 96 -15.12 6.52 -2.95
N ALA A 97 -14.20 6.22 -3.87
CA ALA A 97 -14.54 5.72 -5.20
C ALA A 97 -15.01 4.25 -5.20
N PHE A 98 -14.47 3.43 -4.30
CA PHE A 98 -14.78 2.00 -4.19
C PHE A 98 -15.25 1.64 -2.78
N PRO A 99 -16.47 2.05 -2.40
CA PRO A 99 -17.03 1.64 -1.11
C PRO A 99 -17.15 0.11 -1.06
N ILE A 100 -16.92 -0.47 0.12
CA ILE A 100 -16.97 -1.92 0.33
C ILE A 100 -18.42 -2.38 0.19
N HIS A 101 -18.72 -3.10 -0.89
CA HIS A 101 -20.01 -3.76 -1.07
C HIS A 101 -19.88 -5.22 -0.61
N PRO A 102 -20.42 -5.61 0.55
CA PRO A 102 -20.38 -7.00 0.99
C PRO A 102 -21.17 -7.85 0.00
N GLY A 103 -20.50 -8.76 -0.69
CA GLY A 103 -21.13 -9.67 -1.63
C GLY A 103 -21.69 -10.90 -0.90
N GLU A 104 -22.60 -11.64 -1.54
CA GLU A 104 -23.14 -12.91 -1.03
C GLU A 104 -22.05 -13.95 -0.68
N LYS A 105 -20.83 -13.75 -1.17
CA LYS A 105 -19.67 -14.62 -0.93
C LYS A 105 -18.87 -14.24 0.32
N ASP A 106 -19.20 -13.14 1.02
CA ASP A 106 -18.47 -12.64 2.20
C ASP A 106 -18.99 -13.19 3.55
N VAL A 107 -20.12 -13.92 3.56
CA VAL A 107 -20.59 -14.58 4.78
C VAL A 107 -19.65 -15.72 5.19
N PRO A 108 -19.27 -15.82 6.48
CA PRO A 108 -18.44 -16.92 6.97
C PRO A 108 -19.16 -18.25 6.71
N PRO A 109 -18.42 -19.33 6.35
CA PRO A 109 -19.04 -20.62 6.11
C PRO A 109 -19.77 -21.07 7.39
N LEU A 110 -21.02 -21.52 7.26
CA LEU A 110 -21.74 -22.18 8.34
C LEU A 110 -20.91 -23.38 8.77
N LYS A 111 -20.28 -23.30 9.96
CA LYS A 111 -19.64 -24.45 10.60
C LYS A 111 -20.73 -25.52 10.74
N ARG A 112 -20.63 -26.58 9.93
CA ARG A 112 -21.50 -27.74 10.07
C ARG A 112 -21.21 -28.29 11.46
N GLY A 113 -22.17 -28.10 12.38
CA GLY A 113 -22.06 -28.63 13.74
C GLY A 113 -21.71 -30.10 13.65
N ASP A 114 -20.60 -30.47 14.28
CA ASP A 114 -20.18 -31.85 14.39
C ASP A 114 -21.32 -32.57 15.10
N LYS A 115 -22.02 -33.45 14.38
CA LYS A 115 -23.06 -34.28 14.98
C LYS A 115 -22.30 -35.26 15.85
N GLU A 116 -22.24 -34.97 17.15
CA GLU A 116 -21.87 -35.93 18.18
C GLU A 116 -22.63 -37.22 17.89
N ARG A 117 -21.87 -38.23 17.46
CA ARG A 117 -22.33 -39.60 17.32
C ARG A 117 -22.30 -40.20 18.72
N TRP A 118 -23.46 -40.22 19.36
CA TRP A 118 -23.77 -41.12 20.46
C TRP A 118 -24.58 -42.30 19.91
#